data_AF-A0A1Z8MLW8-F1
#
_entry.id   AF-A0A1Z8MLW8-F1
#
_cell.length_a   1.000
_cell.length_b   1.000
_cell.length_c   1.000
_cell.angle_alpha   90.00
_cell.angle_beta   90.00
_cell.angle_gamma   90.00
#
_symmetry.space_group_name_H-M   'P 1'
#
loop_
_entity.id
_entity.type
_entity.pdbx_description
1 polymer ?
#
loop_
_entity_poly.entity_id
_entity_poly.type
_entity_poly.pdbx_seq_one_letter_code
_entity_poly.pdbx_strand_id
1 'polypeptide(L)' 'MAKTKVKENPDLVKDTVTQAVINTNTSAFSARRDQLDKLKAKDTEIETMKSDIEELKKIIKKLGSK' A
#
# COMPACT_ATOMS: atom_id res chain seq x y z
N MET A 1 -29.40 0.95 16.17
CA MET A 1 -28.16 0.14 16.31
C MET A 1 -27.51 0.52 17.62
N ALA A 2 -27.55 -0.35 18.63
CA ALA A 2 -26.85 -0.13 19.90
C ALA A 2 -25.41 -0.66 19.76
N LYS A 3 -24.43 0.17 20.11
CA LYS A 3 -23.00 -0.09 19.92
C LYS A 3 -22.28 0.13 21.24
N THR A 4 -21.45 -0.81 21.66
CA THR A 4 -20.69 -0.73 22.91
C THR A 4 -19.20 -0.85 22.62
N LYS A 5 -18.38 0.06 23.15
CA LYS A 5 -16.92 -0.03 23.01
C LYS A 5 -16.39 -1.25 23.77
N VAL A 6 -15.39 -1.92 23.18
CA VAL A 6 -14.67 -3.01 23.87
C VAL A 6 -13.70 -2.37 24.87
N LYS A 7 -13.81 -2.73 26.15
CA LYS A 7 -13.04 -2.10 27.25
C LYS A 7 -11.52 -2.13 27.04
N GLU A 8 -11.01 -3.22 26.47
CA GLU A 8 -9.58 -3.46 26.29
C GLU A 8 -9.05 -2.86 24.97
N ASN A 9 -9.93 -2.50 24.03
CA ASN A 9 -9.51 -1.93 22.75
C ASN A 9 -10.52 -0.86 22.27
N PRO A 10 -10.19 0.43 22.39
CA PRO A 10 -11.09 1.54 22.07
C PRO A 10 -11.44 1.64 20.58
N ASP A 11 -10.64 1.03 19.72
CA ASP A 11 -10.87 0.97 18.27
C ASP A 11 -11.83 -0.15 17.87
N LEU A 12 -12.16 -1.05 18.80
CA LEU A 12 -13.14 -2.11 18.57
C LEU A 12 -14.48 -1.74 19.18
N VAL A 13 -15.52 -1.83 18.35
CA VAL A 13 -16.91 -1.58 18.76
C VAL A 13 -17.70 -2.85 18.57
N LYS A 14 -18.32 -3.35 19.63
CA LYS A 14 -19.23 -4.49 19.58
C LYS A 14 -20.64 -4.00 19.24
N ASP A 15 -21.20 -4.52 18.17
CA ASP A 15 -22.62 -4.36 17.85
C ASP A 15 -23.44 -5.31 18.74
N THR A 16 -24.36 -4.76 19.51
CA THR A 16 -25.17 -5.55 20.45
C THR A 16 -26.34 -6.27 19.77
N VAL A 17 -26.65 -5.96 18.52
CA VAL A 17 -27.73 -6.60 17.74
C VAL A 17 -27.21 -7.82 16.99
N THR A 18 -26.08 -7.68 16.30
CA THR A 18 -25.47 -8.75 15.48
C THR A 18 -24.39 -9.54 16.22
N GLN A 19 -24.00 -9.08 17.41
CA GLN A 19 -22.85 -9.57 18.18
C GLN A 19 -21.49 -9.43 17.47
N ALA A 20 -21.42 -8.76 16.32
CA ALA A 20 -20.19 -8.53 15.58
C ALA A 20 -19.24 -7.59 16.33
N VAL A 21 -17.93 -7.86 16.24
CA VAL A 21 -16.87 -6.95 16.69
C VAL A 21 -16.34 -6.19 15.48
N ILE A 22 -16.58 -4.89 15.45
CA ILE A 22 -16.27 -4.02 14.32
C ILE A 22 -14.99 -3.25 14.64
N ASN A 23 -13.99 -3.36 13.76
CA ASN A 23 -12.82 -2.50 13.81
C ASN A 23 -13.16 -1.13 13.24
N THR A 24 -12.97 -0.09 14.04
CA THR A 24 -13.23 1.31 13.71
C THR A 24 -11.95 2.14 13.57
N ASN A 25 -10.78 1.50 13.63
CA ASN A 25 -9.48 2.13 13.41
C ASN A 25 -9.30 2.51 11.93
N THR A 26 -9.88 3.65 11.56
CA THR A 26 -9.79 4.22 10.21
C THR A 26 -8.41 4.81 9.92
N SER A 27 -7.67 5.26 10.93
CA SER A 27 -6.34 5.82 10.79
C SER A 27 -5.28 4.76 10.47
N ALA A 28 -5.30 3.60 11.12
CA ALA A 28 -4.41 2.49 10.81
C ALA A 28 -4.70 1.91 9.42
N PHE A 29 -5.98 1.83 9.03
CA PHE A 29 -6.36 1.37 7.70
C PHE A 29 -5.85 2.32 6.59
N SER A 30 -6.05 3.63 6.75
CA SER A 30 -5.55 4.63 5.81
C SER A 30 -4.01 4.63 5.74
N ALA A 31 -3.33 4.61 6.89
CA ALA A 31 -1.87 4.54 6.94
C ALA A 31 -1.32 3.29 6.24
N ARG A 32 -1.99 2.14 6.38
CA ARG A 32 -1.60 0.91 5.67
C ARG A 32 -1.79 1.05 4.16
N ARG A 33 -2.89 1.66 3.72
CA ARG A 33 -3.13 1.90 2.28
C ARG A 33 -2.05 2.80 1.70
N ASP A 34 -1.73 3.90 2.37
CA ASP A 34 -0.68 4.83 1.94
C ASP A 34 0.70 4.15 1.89
N GLN A 35 0.98 3.24 2.83
CA GLN A 35 2.21 2.44 2.80
C GLN A 35 2.27 1.54 1.55
N LEU A 36 1.17 0.86 1.22
CA LEU A 36 1.10 -0.01 0.04
C LEU A 36 1.24 0.80 -1.26
N ASP A 37 0.62 1.98 -1.33
CA ASP A 37 0.73 2.85 -2.50
C ASP A 37 2.15 3.35 -2.70
N LYS A 38 2.85 3.71 -1.61
CA LYS A 38 4.29 4.06 -1.66
C LYS A 38 5.16 2.89 -2.12
N LEU A 39 4.86 1.67 -1.70
CA LEU A 39 5.61 0.48 -2.14
C LEU A 39 5.41 0.24 -3.64
N LYS A 40 4.16 0.27 -4.12
CA LYS A 40 3.86 0.14 -5.56
C LYS A 40 4.53 1.22 -6.41
N ALA A 41 4.55 2.45 -5.91
CA ALA A 41 5.23 3.56 -6.61
C ALA A 41 6.73 3.29 -6.75
N LYS A 42 7.39 2.81 -5.68
CA LYS A 42 8.81 2.42 -5.72
C LYS A 42 9.08 1.27 -6.68
N ASP A 43 8.24 0.24 -6.67
CA ASP A 43 8.38 -0.90 -7.59
C ASP A 43 8.24 -0.43 -9.05
N THR A 44 7.27 0.44 -9.31
CA THR A 44 7.09 1.05 -10.64
C THR A 44 8.32 1.85 -11.07
N GLU A 45 8.86 2.67 -10.18
CA GLU A 45 10.08 3.46 -10.45
C GLU A 45 11.29 2.56 -10.77
N ILE A 46 11.45 1.45 -10.04
CA ILE A 46 12.51 0.47 -10.29
C ILE A 46 12.36 -0.17 -11.67
N GLU A 47 11.15 -0.58 -12.05
CA GLU A 47 10.91 -1.17 -13.37
C GLU A 47 11.15 -0.16 -14.50
N THR A 48 10.74 1.10 -14.32
CA THR A 48 11.06 2.17 -15.28
C THR A 48 12.57 2.36 -15.41
N MET A 49 13.31 2.47 -14.29
CA MET A 49 14.77 2.60 -14.33
C MET A 49 15.46 1.42 -15.04
N LYS A 50 14.98 0.18 -14.81
CA LYS A 50 15.49 -1.00 -15.51
C LYS A 50 15.27 -0.91 -17.01
N SER A 51 14.08 -0.48 -17.43
CA SER A 51 13.76 -0.26 -18.85
C SER A 51 14.69 0.77 -19.48
N ASP A 52 14.87 1.91 -18.81
CA ASP A 52 15.73 3.00 -19.29
C ASP A 52 17.19 2.53 -19.42
N ILE A 53 17.69 1.75 -18.46
CA ILE A 53 19.03 1.14 -18.52
C ILE A 53 19.17 0.21 -19.73
N GLU A 54 18.17 -0.63 -20.01
CA GLU A 54 18.19 -1.52 -21.17
C GLU A 54 18.17 -0.73 -22.49
N GLU A 55 17.43 0.36 -22.55
CA GLU A 55 17.44 1.26 -23.71
C GLU A 55 18.80 1.94 -23.90
N LEU A 56 19.39 2.48 -22.82
CA LEU A 56 20.73 3.06 -22.85
C LEU A 56 21.79 2.05 -23.32
N LYS A 57 21.73 0.79 -22.84
CA LYS A 57 22.62 -0.28 -23.33
C LYS A 57 22.47 -0.51 -24.83
N LYS A 58 21.24 -0.49 -25.36
CA LYS A 58 21.00 -0.65 -26.81
C LYS A 58 21.59 0.51 -27.60
N ILE A 59 21.45 1.74 -27.12
CA ILE A 59 22.02 2.94 -27.76
C ILE A 59 23.55 2.85 -27.77
N ILE A 60 24.17 2.54 -26.63
CA ILE A 60 25.64 2.39 -26.53
C ILE A 60 26.14 1.32 -27.50
N LYS A 61 25.48 0.15 -27.55
CA LYS A 61 25.85 -0.91 -28.51
C LYS A 61 25.77 -0.43 -29.95
N LYS A 62 24.72 0.31 -30.35
CA LYS A 62 24.59 0.87 -31.70
C LYS A 62 25.66 1.91 -32.03
N LEU A 63 26.10 2.70 -31.05
CA LEU A 63 27.14 3.71 -31.24
C LEU A 63 28.55 3.10 -31.31
N GLY A 64 28.84 2.10 -30.47
CA GLY A 64 30.14 1.41 -30.43
C GLY A 64 30.33 0.31 -31.48
N SER A 65 29.32 0.03 -32.31
CA SER A 65 29.41 -0.89 -33.45
C SER A 65 29.63 -0.17 -34.79
N LYS A 66 30.14 1.07 -34.75
CA LYS A 66 30.70 1.80 -35.89
C LYS A 66 32.21 1.71 -35.91
#